data_AF-A0A640W0A3-F1
#
_entry.id   AF-A0A640W0A3-F1
#
_cell.length_a   1.000
_cell.length_b   1.000
_cell.length_c   1.000
_cell.angle_alpha   90.00
_cell.angle_beta   90.00
_cell.angle_gamma   90.00
#
_symmetry.space_group_name_H-M   'P 1'
#
loop_
_entity.id
_entity.type
_entity.pdbx_description
1 polymer ?
#
loop_
_entity_poly.entity_id
_entity_poly.type
_entity_poly.pdbx_seq_one_letter_code
_entity_poly.pdbx_strand_id
1 'polypeptide(L)'
;MKMKIVFLIFLLLFQIIPSSDSKEKFSFHEEISIPFVTEDMVNQPVDIVFHFSNPCWAIDEERHSVRVFYSDGKMEKEIESQIYNLSFTDGEHIKSCNIVFLLQGKGKYFIYYDDEPTSSPNYPDHVSISDASYYYEPIPGYFVDLNYYRIMEDGYCLYGIGQRGTFLGIDMSQKVIKQLNGKKEFNIGNWGQLASFAMFWYEDRDKGTDEKLLSKEILVDGNLMVRVGLVSTSKEGEVRTTSFYTYYYSPDEEKRLIVSVHHEVLKSLSINGIVEEDGMYVYLLTVKGRSASI
;
A
#
# COMPACT_ATOMS: atom_id res chain seq x y z
N MET A 1 -11.23 67.14 -24.48
CA MET A 1 -10.19 66.09 -24.59
C MET A 1 -10.60 64.94 -23.67
N LYS A 2 -10.43 63.71 -24.15
CA LYS A 2 -11.20 62.50 -23.83
C LYS A 2 -11.09 61.98 -22.38
N MET A 3 -12.25 61.71 -21.78
CA MET A 3 -12.71 60.43 -21.19
C MET A 3 -11.68 59.51 -20.49
N LYS A 4 -11.97 59.14 -19.23
CA LYS A 4 -12.26 57.74 -18.84
C LYS A 4 -12.70 57.66 -17.36
N ILE A 5 -14.01 57.52 -17.17
CA ILE A 5 -14.63 56.95 -15.98
C ILE A 5 -14.26 55.46 -15.99
N VAL A 6 -13.54 54.99 -14.97
CA VAL A 6 -13.28 53.56 -14.77
C VAL A 6 -14.37 53.05 -13.84
N PHE A 7 -15.37 52.41 -14.44
CA PHE A 7 -16.37 51.62 -13.72
C PHE A 7 -15.71 50.29 -13.33
N LEU A 8 -15.46 50.09 -12.03
CA LEU A 8 -14.98 48.81 -11.51
C LEU A 8 -16.23 47.93 -11.25
N ILE A 9 -16.57 47.08 -12.22
CA ILE A 9 -17.60 46.06 -12.04
C ILE A 9 -16.96 44.93 -11.22
N PHE A 10 -17.33 44.85 -9.95
CA PHE A 10 -16.99 43.73 -9.08
C PHE A 10 -17.87 42.55 -9.49
N LEU A 11 -17.35 41.71 -10.40
CA LEU A 11 -18.00 40.46 -10.77
C LEU A 11 -17.81 39.48 -9.59
N LEU A 12 -18.81 39.42 -8.72
CA LEU A 12 -19.01 38.30 -7.79
C LEU A 12 -19.20 37.04 -8.63
N LEU A 13 -18.11 36.37 -8.97
CA LEU A 13 -18.11 34.96 -9.32
C LEU A 13 -18.55 34.21 -8.07
N PHE A 14 -19.85 34.03 -7.93
CA PHE A 14 -20.41 32.90 -7.20
C PHE A 14 -19.81 31.66 -7.87
N GLN A 15 -18.72 31.14 -7.31
CA GLN A 15 -18.36 29.77 -7.57
C GLN A 15 -19.45 28.94 -6.92
N ILE A 16 -20.42 28.55 -7.74
CA ILE A 16 -21.25 27.38 -7.46
C ILE A 16 -20.24 26.24 -7.37
N ILE A 17 -19.82 25.94 -6.15
CA ILE A 17 -19.21 24.64 -5.85
C ILE A 17 -20.31 23.65 -6.24
N PRO A 18 -20.10 22.79 -7.24
CA PRO A 18 -21.04 21.72 -7.46
C PRO A 18 -20.93 20.82 -6.23
N SER A 19 -21.90 20.94 -5.32
CA SER A 19 -22.21 19.81 -4.45
C SER A 19 -22.65 18.70 -5.39
N SER A 20 -21.84 17.65 -5.52
CA SER A 20 -22.25 16.41 -6.17
C SER A 20 -23.30 15.74 -5.28
N ASP A 21 -24.48 16.34 -5.21
CA ASP A 21 -25.69 15.74 -4.66
C ASP A 21 -26.42 14.98 -5.78
N SER A 22 -25.65 14.30 -6.62
CA SER A 22 -26.17 13.31 -7.55
C SER A 22 -25.96 11.96 -6.88
N LYS A 23 -26.93 11.52 -6.09
CA LYS A 23 -27.21 10.09 -6.06
C LYS A 23 -27.51 9.69 -7.50
N GLU A 24 -26.49 9.26 -8.25
CA GLU A 24 -26.74 8.31 -9.32
C GLU A 24 -27.60 7.23 -8.66
N LYS A 25 -28.80 7.04 -9.18
CA LYS A 25 -29.72 6.05 -8.61
C LYS A 25 -29.21 4.69 -9.02
N PHE A 26 -28.21 4.20 -8.29
CA PHE A 26 -27.75 2.83 -8.39
C PHE A 26 -28.94 1.89 -8.21
N SER A 27 -29.05 0.91 -9.11
CA SER A 27 -30.13 -0.09 -9.10
C SER A 27 -30.11 -0.96 -7.85
N PHE A 28 -28.92 -1.19 -7.28
CA PHE A 28 -28.71 -2.10 -6.15
C PHE A 28 -27.98 -1.43 -4.99
N HIS A 29 -28.32 -1.86 -3.78
CA HIS A 29 -27.63 -1.46 -2.54
C HIS A 29 -27.71 -2.57 -1.50
N GLU A 30 -26.60 -2.80 -0.78
CA GLU A 30 -26.48 -3.84 0.25
C GLU A 30 -25.74 -3.29 1.48
N GLU A 31 -26.19 -3.63 2.69
CA GLU A 31 -25.53 -3.21 3.94
C GLU A 31 -24.28 -4.07 4.20
N ILE A 32 -23.15 -3.41 4.47
CA ILE A 32 -21.93 -4.07 4.93
C ILE A 32 -22.02 -4.30 6.44
N SER A 33 -22.04 -5.56 6.85
CA SER A 33 -22.02 -5.91 8.27
C SER A 33 -20.60 -5.76 8.85
N ILE A 34 -20.35 -4.67 9.56
CA ILE A 34 -19.14 -4.48 10.36
C ILE A 34 -19.49 -4.77 11.84
N PRO A 35 -18.93 -5.81 12.46
CA PRO A 35 -19.44 -6.34 13.72
C PRO A 35 -19.32 -5.37 14.90
N PHE A 36 -18.31 -4.48 14.89
CA PHE A 36 -18.09 -3.50 15.94
C PHE A 36 -17.23 -2.34 15.43
N VAL A 37 -17.68 -1.11 15.68
CA VAL A 37 -16.93 0.12 15.35
C VAL A 37 -16.98 1.08 16.54
N THR A 38 -15.82 1.52 17.00
CA THR A 38 -15.66 2.59 17.99
C THR A 38 -15.18 3.88 17.35
N GLU A 39 -15.23 4.98 18.10
CA GLU A 39 -14.71 6.27 17.64
C GLU A 39 -13.18 6.25 17.44
N ASP A 40 -12.44 5.44 18.21
CA ASP A 40 -10.99 5.27 18.06
C ASP A 40 -10.59 4.47 16.81
N MET A 41 -11.57 3.89 16.10
CA MET A 41 -11.35 3.13 14.87
C MET A 41 -11.56 3.96 13.61
N VAL A 42 -11.91 5.26 13.74
CA VAL A 42 -11.94 6.17 12.60
C VAL A 42 -10.60 6.09 11.86
N ASN A 43 -10.64 6.13 10.53
CA ASN A 43 -9.49 5.98 9.63
C ASN A 43 -8.82 4.60 9.61
N GLN A 44 -9.30 3.61 10.37
CA GLN A 44 -8.82 2.24 10.19
C GLN A 44 -9.33 1.67 8.86
N PRO A 45 -8.46 0.99 8.08
CA PRO A 45 -8.85 0.39 6.83
C PRO A 45 -9.73 -0.84 7.07
N VAL A 46 -10.74 -0.99 6.23
CA VAL A 46 -11.52 -2.21 6.05
C VAL A 46 -11.08 -2.82 4.73
N ASP A 47 -10.74 -4.11 4.71
CA ASP A 47 -10.51 -4.90 3.50
C ASP A 47 -11.34 -6.17 3.60
N ILE A 48 -12.39 -6.27 2.78
CA ILE A 48 -13.33 -7.39 2.80
C ILE A 48 -13.53 -7.95 1.40
N VAL A 49 -13.77 -9.26 1.33
CA VAL A 49 -14.31 -9.87 0.11
C VAL A 49 -15.82 -9.70 0.12
N PHE A 50 -16.34 -8.99 -0.87
CA PHE A 50 -17.77 -8.78 -1.06
C PHE A 50 -18.30 -9.65 -2.20
N HIS A 51 -19.46 -10.28 -2.00
CA HIS A 51 -20.14 -11.07 -3.01
C HIS A 51 -21.45 -10.38 -3.35
N PHE A 52 -21.64 -10.04 -4.62
CA PHE A 52 -22.80 -9.30 -5.08
C PHE A 52 -24.01 -10.22 -5.22
N SER A 53 -25.16 -9.78 -4.70
CA SER A 53 -26.41 -10.53 -4.83
C SER A 53 -27.02 -10.41 -6.24
N ASN A 54 -26.71 -9.33 -6.96
CA ASN A 54 -27.15 -9.04 -8.32
C ASN A 54 -25.94 -8.84 -9.25
N PRO A 55 -26.11 -8.86 -10.58
CA PRO A 55 -25.03 -8.51 -11.51
C PRO A 55 -24.44 -7.14 -11.17
N CYS A 56 -23.12 -7.05 -11.20
CA CYS A 56 -22.36 -5.85 -10.87
C CYS A 56 -21.43 -5.53 -12.02
N TRP A 57 -21.64 -4.39 -12.67
CA TRP A 57 -20.81 -3.94 -13.77
C TRP A 57 -19.42 -3.52 -13.29
N ALA A 58 -18.40 -4.20 -13.82
CA ALA A 58 -17.00 -3.86 -13.62
C ALA A 58 -16.17 -4.48 -14.75
N ILE A 59 -15.40 -3.66 -15.46
CA ILE A 59 -14.48 -4.11 -16.52
C ILE A 59 -13.07 -4.28 -15.95
N ASP A 60 -12.70 -3.43 -14.99
CA ASP A 60 -11.46 -3.46 -14.23
C ASP A 60 -11.62 -2.65 -12.93
N GLU A 61 -10.53 -2.52 -12.17
CA GLU A 61 -10.47 -1.77 -10.90
C GLU A 61 -10.71 -0.26 -11.04
N GLU A 62 -10.67 0.32 -12.23
CA GLU A 62 -10.91 1.75 -12.48
C GLU A 62 -12.30 2.02 -13.08
N ARG A 63 -12.88 1.04 -13.79
CA ARG A 63 -14.12 1.14 -14.55
C ARG A 63 -15.15 0.17 -13.98
N HIS A 64 -15.87 0.65 -12.96
CA HIS A 64 -16.85 -0.13 -12.21
C HIS A 64 -17.97 0.72 -11.59
N SER A 65 -19.08 0.06 -11.28
CA SER A 65 -20.24 0.69 -10.62
C SER A 65 -20.21 0.69 -9.10
N VAL A 66 -19.30 -0.07 -8.49
CA VAL A 66 -19.20 -0.19 -7.03
C VAL A 66 -18.91 1.16 -6.36
N ARG A 67 -19.69 1.52 -5.34
CA ARG A 67 -19.53 2.69 -4.46
C ARG A 67 -19.78 2.32 -3.01
N VAL A 68 -19.02 2.91 -2.10
CA VAL A 68 -19.24 2.75 -0.66
C VAL A 68 -19.85 4.02 -0.08
N PHE A 69 -20.94 3.85 0.67
CA PHE A 69 -21.61 4.94 1.38
C PHE A 69 -21.56 4.69 2.89
N TYR A 70 -21.40 5.78 3.64
CA TYR A 70 -21.50 5.78 5.09
C TYR A 70 -22.72 6.59 5.53
N SER A 71 -23.49 6.04 6.47
CA SER A 71 -24.59 6.74 7.12
C SER A 71 -24.44 6.79 8.64
N ASP A 72 -24.54 7.99 9.19
CA ASP A 72 -24.59 8.26 10.63
C ASP A 72 -26.03 8.26 11.20
N GLY A 73 -27.01 7.87 10.38
CA GLY A 73 -28.44 7.90 10.70
C GLY A 73 -29.14 9.23 10.42
N LYS A 74 -28.40 10.29 10.05
CA LYS A 74 -28.97 11.59 9.64
C LYS A 74 -28.66 11.89 8.17
N MET A 75 -27.43 11.62 7.77
CA MET A 75 -26.95 11.79 6.42
C MET A 75 -26.38 10.48 5.92
N GLU A 76 -26.37 10.33 4.60
CA GLU A 76 -25.69 9.27 3.90
C GLU A 76 -24.80 9.95 2.87
N LYS A 77 -23.50 9.65 2.92
CA LYS A 77 -22.51 10.23 2.02
C LYS A 77 -21.68 9.12 1.39
N GLU A 78 -21.32 9.31 0.13
CA GLU A 78 -20.30 8.49 -0.51
C GLU A 78 -18.96 8.72 0.20
N ILE A 79 -18.18 7.66 0.33
CA ILE A 79 -16.82 7.70 0.86
C ILE A 79 -15.87 7.05 -0.13
N GLU A 80 -14.61 7.47 -0.10
CA GLU A 80 -13.58 6.87 -0.94
C GLU A 80 -13.48 5.37 -0.69
N SER A 81 -13.39 4.65 -1.79
CA SER A 81 -13.22 3.21 -1.79
C SER A 81 -12.35 2.77 -2.96
N GLN A 82 -11.74 1.61 -2.80
CA GLN A 82 -11.01 0.92 -3.85
C GLN A 82 -11.55 -0.50 -3.99
N ILE A 83 -11.59 -1.04 -5.19
CA ILE A 83 -11.84 -2.48 -5.41
C ILE A 83 -10.60 -3.14 -6.00
N TYR A 84 -10.44 -4.45 -5.77
CA TYR A 84 -9.39 -5.25 -6.39
C TYR A 84 -9.78 -6.74 -6.43
N ASN A 85 -8.97 -7.56 -7.12
CA ASN A 85 -9.15 -9.02 -7.16
C ASN A 85 -10.56 -9.40 -7.67
N LEU A 86 -10.89 -8.89 -8.86
CA LEU A 86 -12.20 -9.06 -9.48
C LEU A 86 -12.43 -10.51 -9.90
N SER A 87 -13.55 -11.09 -9.49
CA SER A 87 -14.02 -12.38 -9.98
C SER A 87 -15.17 -12.20 -10.94
N PHE A 88 -14.88 -12.35 -12.23
CA PHE A 88 -15.81 -12.14 -13.31
C PHE A 88 -16.86 -13.26 -13.44
N THR A 89 -18.10 -12.88 -13.76
CA THR A 89 -19.12 -13.80 -14.29
C THR A 89 -19.04 -13.89 -15.81
N ASP A 90 -18.70 -12.78 -16.46
CA ASP A 90 -18.55 -12.62 -17.90
C ASP A 90 -17.52 -11.51 -18.20
N GLY A 91 -17.52 -10.92 -19.40
CA GLY A 91 -16.53 -9.90 -19.77
C GLY A 91 -16.75 -8.51 -19.16
N GLU A 92 -17.92 -8.24 -18.57
CA GLU A 92 -18.33 -6.90 -18.11
C GLU A 92 -18.90 -6.90 -16.69
N HIS A 93 -19.16 -8.08 -16.12
CA HIS A 93 -19.73 -8.20 -14.78
C HIS A 93 -18.91 -9.09 -13.87
N ILE A 94 -18.97 -8.77 -12.58
CA ILE A 94 -18.29 -9.50 -11.51
C ILE A 94 -19.30 -10.11 -10.53
N LYS A 95 -18.95 -11.27 -9.96
CA LYS A 95 -19.69 -11.90 -8.86
C LYS A 95 -19.17 -11.48 -7.48
N SER A 96 -17.90 -11.10 -7.42
CA SER A 96 -17.23 -10.73 -6.17
C SER A 96 -15.96 -9.94 -6.43
N CYS A 97 -15.57 -9.11 -5.48
CA CYS A 97 -14.27 -8.46 -5.43
C CYS A 97 -13.86 -8.23 -3.98
N ASN A 98 -12.61 -7.83 -3.78
CA ASN A 98 -12.23 -7.17 -2.55
C ASN A 98 -12.63 -5.69 -2.61
N ILE A 99 -13.00 -5.12 -1.45
CA ILE A 99 -13.35 -3.71 -1.30
C ILE A 99 -12.57 -3.15 -0.11
N VAL A 100 -11.90 -2.03 -0.34
CA VAL A 100 -11.14 -1.28 0.66
C VAL A 100 -11.77 0.09 0.88
N PHE A 101 -11.97 0.49 2.13
CA PHE A 101 -12.40 1.83 2.52
C PHE A 101 -11.97 2.14 3.96
N LEU A 102 -12.08 3.40 4.38
CA LEU A 102 -11.75 3.83 5.75
C LEU A 102 -13.00 3.99 6.61
N LEU A 103 -12.95 3.48 7.84
CA LEU A 103 -14.02 3.67 8.82
C LEU A 103 -14.23 5.16 9.14
N GLN A 104 -15.49 5.59 9.16
CA GLN A 104 -15.94 6.94 9.49
C GLN A 104 -16.50 7.05 10.92
N GLY A 105 -16.37 5.98 11.72
CA GLY A 105 -16.91 5.88 13.07
C GLY A 105 -18.22 5.09 13.15
N LYS A 106 -18.99 5.33 14.22
CA LYS A 106 -20.26 4.63 14.49
C LYS A 106 -21.31 4.99 13.45
N GLY A 107 -21.73 4.02 12.66
CA GLY A 107 -22.79 4.17 11.67
C GLY A 107 -22.96 2.89 10.87
N LYS A 108 -23.67 3.02 9.75
CA LYS A 108 -23.88 1.93 8.80
C LYS A 108 -23.07 2.20 7.54
N TYR A 109 -22.63 1.13 6.91
CA TYR A 109 -21.90 1.17 5.65
C TYR A 109 -22.70 0.40 4.61
N PHE A 110 -22.75 0.91 3.40
CA PHE A 110 -23.53 0.35 2.31
C PHE A 110 -22.67 0.30 1.06
N ILE A 111 -22.87 -0.75 0.27
CA ILE A 111 -22.33 -0.83 -1.09
C ILE A 111 -23.48 -0.56 -2.03
N TYR A 112 -23.30 0.45 -2.87
CA TYR A 112 -24.18 0.78 -3.99
C TYR A 112 -23.50 0.34 -5.28
N TYR A 113 -24.26 -0.24 -6.21
CA TYR A 113 -23.73 -0.72 -7.49
C TYR A 113 -24.86 -0.85 -8.52
N ASP A 114 -24.47 -0.99 -9.78
CA ASP A 114 -25.37 -1.14 -10.92
C ASP A 114 -24.92 -2.28 -11.83
N ASP A 115 -25.86 -2.82 -12.62
CA ASP A 115 -25.58 -3.80 -13.67
C ASP A 115 -25.25 -3.14 -15.01
N GLU A 116 -25.50 -1.83 -15.14
CA GLU A 116 -25.15 -1.06 -16.32
C GLU A 116 -23.90 -0.18 -16.09
N PRO A 117 -23.23 0.27 -17.18
CA PRO A 117 -22.11 1.20 -17.10
C PRO A 117 -22.44 2.49 -16.36
N THR A 118 -21.64 2.82 -15.34
CA THR A 118 -21.71 4.07 -14.61
C THR A 118 -20.48 4.94 -14.86
N SER A 119 -20.51 6.20 -14.42
CA SER A 119 -19.28 6.98 -14.35
C SER A 119 -18.26 6.29 -13.43
N SER A 120 -16.95 6.50 -13.65
CA SER A 120 -15.93 6.05 -12.70
C SER A 120 -15.90 6.98 -11.48
N PRO A 121 -15.57 6.48 -10.28
CA PRO A 121 -15.40 7.35 -9.13
C PRO A 121 -14.19 8.26 -9.35
N ASN A 122 -14.30 9.52 -8.97
CA ASN A 122 -13.20 10.49 -9.06
C ASN A 122 -12.53 10.68 -7.69
N TYR A 123 -12.09 9.57 -7.09
CA TYR A 123 -11.41 9.60 -5.79
C TYR A 123 -9.96 10.08 -5.95
N PRO A 124 -9.42 10.83 -4.97
CA PRO A 124 -8.00 11.17 -4.96
C PRO A 124 -7.14 9.90 -4.85
N ASP A 125 -6.03 9.88 -5.58
CA ASP A 125 -5.01 8.85 -5.47
C ASP A 125 -4.05 9.19 -4.31
N HIS A 126 -4.25 8.55 -3.15
CA HIS A 126 -3.50 8.86 -1.95
C HIS A 126 -2.19 8.09 -1.85
N VAL A 127 -2.14 6.86 -2.35
CA VAL A 127 -0.99 5.97 -2.20
C VAL A 127 -0.52 5.46 -3.55
N SER A 128 0.79 5.33 -3.72
CA SER A 128 1.34 4.78 -4.97
C SER A 128 2.56 3.93 -4.71
N ILE A 129 2.77 2.96 -5.60
CA ILE A 129 3.95 2.09 -5.57
C ILE A 129 4.70 2.13 -6.90
N SER A 130 6.03 2.15 -6.82
CA SER A 130 6.87 2.22 -8.02
C SER A 130 8.20 1.50 -7.83
N ASP A 131 8.78 1.02 -8.93
CA ASP A 131 10.17 0.58 -8.94
C ASP A 131 11.12 1.77 -8.84
N ALA A 132 12.10 1.67 -7.94
CA ALA A 132 13.11 2.68 -7.75
C ALA A 132 14.49 2.06 -7.50
N SER A 133 15.52 2.88 -7.67
CA SER A 133 16.90 2.53 -7.34
C SER A 133 17.56 3.64 -6.53
N TYR A 134 18.49 3.28 -5.67
CA TYR A 134 19.23 4.22 -4.82
C TYR A 134 20.69 3.78 -4.71
N TYR A 135 21.60 4.68 -5.06
CA TYR A 135 23.03 4.49 -4.90
C TYR A 135 23.64 5.62 -4.06
N TYR A 136 24.49 5.27 -3.12
CA TYR A 136 25.22 6.23 -2.29
C TYR A 136 26.53 5.61 -1.79
N GLU A 137 27.66 6.24 -2.12
CA GLU A 137 29.00 5.80 -1.71
C GLU A 137 29.73 6.94 -0.98
N PRO A 138 29.57 7.06 0.35
CA PRO A 138 30.24 8.09 1.14
C PRO A 138 31.76 7.92 1.20
N ILE A 139 32.23 6.68 1.19
CA ILE A 139 33.65 6.31 1.23
C ILE A 139 33.84 5.19 0.20
N PRO A 140 34.87 5.24 -0.66
CA PRO A 140 35.14 4.18 -1.62
C PRO A 140 35.14 2.79 -0.97
N GLY A 141 34.32 1.87 -1.49
CA GLY A 141 34.11 0.52 -0.97
C GLY A 141 33.03 0.39 0.12
N TYR A 142 32.50 1.50 0.62
CA TYR A 142 31.37 1.54 1.57
C TYR A 142 30.20 2.22 0.89
N PHE A 143 29.33 1.42 0.29
CA PHE A 143 28.21 1.93 -0.49
C PHE A 143 26.89 1.29 -0.10
N VAL A 144 25.85 1.96 -0.57
CA VAL A 144 24.47 1.51 -0.62
C VAL A 144 24.14 1.42 -2.10
N ASP A 145 23.66 0.27 -2.55
CA ASP A 145 23.15 0.09 -3.91
C ASP A 145 21.90 -0.77 -3.81
N LEU A 146 20.73 -0.19 -4.05
CA LEU A 146 19.44 -0.82 -3.82
C LEU A 146 18.57 -0.72 -5.05
N ASN A 147 17.90 -1.81 -5.40
CA ASN A 147 16.64 -1.76 -6.15
C ASN A 147 15.51 -2.12 -5.20
N TYR A 148 14.44 -1.33 -5.21
CA TYR A 148 13.38 -1.45 -4.22
C TYR A 148 12.03 -0.97 -4.77
N TYR A 149 10.95 -1.44 -4.16
CA TYR A 149 9.64 -0.80 -4.32
C TYR A 149 9.54 0.42 -3.41
N ARG A 150 9.27 1.59 -3.99
CA ARG A 150 9.01 2.84 -3.27
C ARG A 150 7.51 2.97 -3.02
N ILE A 151 7.11 3.02 -1.77
CA ILE A 151 5.73 3.32 -1.36
C ILE A 151 5.64 4.79 -0.97
N MET A 152 4.73 5.51 -1.62
CA MET A 152 4.43 6.90 -1.36
C MET A 152 3.01 7.06 -0.81
N GLU A 153 2.81 8.08 0.01
CA GLU A 153 1.48 8.55 0.43
C GLU A 153 1.45 10.08 0.39
N ASP A 154 0.51 10.67 -0.35
CA ASP A 154 0.33 12.13 -0.50
C ASP A 154 1.65 12.89 -0.77
N GLY A 155 2.53 12.28 -1.58
CA GLY A 155 3.84 12.84 -1.93
C GLY A 155 4.94 12.65 -0.89
N TYR A 156 4.71 11.93 0.20
CA TYR A 156 5.71 11.51 1.17
C TYR A 156 6.19 10.09 0.91
N CYS A 157 7.50 9.86 0.99
CA CYS A 157 8.11 8.55 0.85
C CYS A 157 8.06 7.84 2.19
N LEU A 158 7.29 6.77 2.29
CA LEU A 158 7.08 6.04 3.54
C LEU A 158 8.03 4.86 3.68
N TYR A 159 8.08 4.02 2.64
CA TYR A 159 8.82 2.76 2.68
C TYR A 159 9.62 2.52 1.41
N GLY A 160 10.76 1.86 1.58
CA GLY A 160 11.44 1.13 0.51
C GLY A 160 11.48 -0.36 0.82
N ILE A 161 10.92 -1.20 -0.06
CA ILE A 161 10.96 -2.66 0.08
C ILE A 161 12.03 -3.20 -0.86
N GLY A 162 13.13 -3.66 -0.30
CA GLY A 162 14.30 -4.13 -1.04
C GLY A 162 14.00 -5.37 -1.88
N GLN A 163 14.28 -5.24 -3.17
CA GLN A 163 14.18 -6.31 -4.17
C GLN A 163 15.52 -7.03 -4.32
N ARG A 164 16.61 -6.25 -4.36
CA ARG A 164 18.00 -6.71 -4.45
C ARG A 164 18.94 -5.56 -4.11
N GLY A 165 20.21 -5.88 -3.93
CA GLY A 165 21.26 -4.90 -3.68
C GLY A 165 21.84 -5.06 -2.28
N THR A 166 22.69 -4.12 -1.88
CA THR A 166 23.46 -4.20 -0.65
C THR A 166 23.49 -2.89 0.13
N PHE A 167 23.56 -3.03 1.45
CA PHE A 167 23.85 -1.96 2.39
C PHE A 167 25.05 -2.36 3.22
N LEU A 168 26.22 -1.75 2.96
CA LEU A 168 27.47 -2.05 3.69
C LEU A 168 27.82 -3.55 3.73
N GLY A 169 27.60 -4.26 2.61
CA GLY A 169 27.87 -5.69 2.48
C GLY A 169 26.73 -6.61 2.95
N ILE A 170 25.63 -6.06 3.49
CA ILE A 170 24.44 -6.81 3.86
C ILE A 170 23.50 -6.85 2.65
N ASP A 171 23.04 -8.03 2.23
CA ASP A 171 22.06 -8.18 1.17
C ASP A 171 20.71 -7.58 1.58
N MET A 172 19.98 -6.96 0.64
CA MET A 172 18.81 -6.13 0.97
C MET A 172 17.47 -6.64 0.44
N SER A 173 17.44 -7.80 -0.21
CA SER A 173 16.18 -8.44 -0.58
C SER A 173 15.35 -8.78 0.66
N GLN A 174 14.02 -8.67 0.57
CA GLN A 174 13.04 -8.90 1.65
C GLN A 174 13.20 -7.97 2.87
N LYS A 175 14.01 -6.91 2.77
CA LYS A 175 14.18 -5.91 3.83
C LYS A 175 13.34 -4.67 3.54
N VAL A 176 12.63 -4.19 4.54
CA VAL A 176 11.83 -2.97 4.48
C VAL A 176 12.54 -1.86 5.22
N ILE A 177 12.65 -0.71 4.58
CA ILE A 177 13.20 0.52 5.15
C ILE A 177 12.06 1.51 5.35
N LYS A 178 11.71 1.81 6.60
CA LYS A 178 10.77 2.90 6.96
C LYS A 178 11.54 4.22 7.02
N GLN A 179 11.09 5.21 6.24
CA GLN A 179 11.61 6.57 6.33
C GLN A 179 11.08 7.25 7.61
N LEU A 180 11.80 8.26 8.08
CA LEU A 180 11.31 9.20 9.09
C LEU A 180 10.07 9.94 8.55
N ASN A 181 9.21 10.41 9.45
CA ASN A 181 7.99 11.12 9.08
C ASN A 181 8.27 12.41 8.28
N GLY A 182 7.39 12.73 7.33
CA GLY A 182 7.45 13.97 6.54
C GLY A 182 8.54 14.02 5.47
N LYS A 183 9.21 12.89 5.19
CA LYS A 183 10.26 12.81 4.16
C LYS A 183 9.65 12.53 2.80
N LYS A 184 10.10 13.26 1.78
CA LYS A 184 9.62 13.12 0.39
C LYS A 184 10.54 12.27 -0.48
N GLU A 185 11.80 12.14 -0.05
CA GLU A 185 12.84 11.46 -0.80
C GLU A 185 13.38 10.28 -0.01
N PHE A 186 13.64 9.19 -0.74
CA PHE A 186 14.31 8.03 -0.21
C PHE A 186 15.82 8.31 -0.12
N ASN A 187 16.33 8.44 1.10
CA ASN A 187 17.74 8.74 1.36
C ASN A 187 18.17 8.07 2.66
N ILE A 188 19.40 7.56 2.74
CA ILE A 188 19.93 6.92 3.96
C ILE A 188 19.83 7.79 5.23
N GLY A 189 19.99 9.12 5.11
CA GLY A 189 19.83 10.07 6.21
C GLY A 189 18.38 10.20 6.70
N ASN A 190 17.42 9.73 5.90
CA ASN A 190 16.00 9.70 6.23
C ASN A 190 15.54 8.33 6.75
N TRP A 191 16.40 7.32 6.85
CA TRP A 191 16.01 6.00 7.34
C TRP A 191 15.79 6.04 8.85
N GLY A 192 14.63 5.54 9.31
CA GLY A 192 14.30 5.43 10.73
C GLY A 192 14.37 3.99 11.23
N GLN A 193 13.81 3.05 10.48
CA GLN A 193 13.80 1.63 10.85
C GLN A 193 14.04 0.75 9.64
N LEU A 194 14.69 -0.38 9.88
CA LEU A 194 14.86 -1.46 8.93
C LEU A 194 14.28 -2.73 9.53
N ALA A 195 13.40 -3.41 8.82
CA ALA A 195 12.89 -4.72 9.19
C ALA A 195 13.30 -5.74 8.12
N SER A 196 13.74 -6.92 8.52
CA SER A 196 14.04 -8.01 7.60
C SER A 196 13.02 -9.13 7.74
N PHE A 197 12.50 -9.56 6.60
CA PHE A 197 11.58 -10.68 6.48
C PHE A 197 12.20 -11.85 5.71
N ALA A 198 13.52 -11.84 5.53
CA ALA A 198 14.26 -13.01 5.07
C ALA A 198 14.55 -13.95 6.25
N MET A 199 14.52 -15.26 5.97
CA MET A 199 15.07 -16.26 6.87
C MET A 199 16.60 -16.30 6.75
N PHE A 200 17.30 -16.38 7.88
CA PHE A 200 18.75 -16.53 7.98
C PHE A 200 19.14 -17.74 8.81
N TRP A 201 20.29 -18.34 8.50
CA TRP A 201 20.92 -19.38 9.32
C TRP A 201 22.43 -19.37 9.10
N TYR A 202 23.16 -19.99 10.02
CA TYR A 202 24.61 -20.15 9.91
C TYR A 202 24.99 -21.60 9.56
N GLU A 203 25.90 -21.76 8.61
CA GLU A 203 26.54 -23.06 8.32
C GLU A 203 28.07 -22.91 8.30
N ASP A 204 28.61 -22.27 7.27
CA ASP A 204 30.03 -21.86 7.13
C ASP A 204 30.20 -20.34 7.13
N ARG A 205 29.09 -19.64 6.88
CA ARG A 205 28.88 -18.21 6.90
C ARG A 205 27.40 -17.94 7.15
N ASP A 206 27.04 -16.67 7.29
CA ASP A 206 25.64 -16.26 7.23
C ASP A 206 25.08 -16.56 5.83
N LYS A 207 24.01 -17.36 5.83
CA LYS A 207 23.18 -17.65 4.65
C LYS A 207 21.79 -17.11 4.90
N GLY A 208 21.12 -16.72 3.82
CA GLY A 208 19.81 -16.13 3.95
C GLY A 208 19.02 -16.18 2.67
N THR A 209 17.71 -16.08 2.81
CA THR A 209 16.80 -16.04 1.66
C THR A 209 16.82 -14.69 0.93
N ASP A 210 17.60 -13.73 1.40
CA ASP A 210 17.84 -12.42 0.79
C ASP A 210 18.96 -12.43 -0.28
N GLU A 211 19.69 -13.52 -0.42
CA GLU A 211 20.82 -13.63 -1.35
C GLU A 211 20.40 -13.60 -2.83
N LYS A 212 19.21 -14.12 -3.16
CA LYS A 212 18.73 -14.21 -4.55
C LYS A 212 17.24 -13.94 -4.68
N LEU A 213 16.90 -12.89 -5.42
CA LEU A 213 15.52 -12.63 -5.86
C LEU A 213 15.10 -13.62 -6.95
N LEU A 214 13.92 -14.22 -6.81
CA LEU A 214 13.31 -15.10 -7.81
C LEU A 214 12.22 -14.39 -8.61
N SER A 215 11.31 -13.68 -7.94
CA SER A 215 10.26 -12.92 -8.60
C SER A 215 9.81 -11.73 -7.75
N LYS A 216 9.23 -10.75 -8.43
CA LYS A 216 8.60 -9.58 -7.83
C LYS A 216 7.37 -9.19 -8.64
N GLU A 217 6.33 -8.70 -7.99
CA GLU A 217 5.07 -8.32 -8.64
C GLU A 217 4.35 -7.23 -7.85
N ILE A 218 3.82 -6.22 -8.54
CA ILE A 218 2.82 -5.31 -7.99
C ILE A 218 1.46 -5.97 -8.18
N LEU A 219 0.82 -6.34 -7.07
CA LEU A 219 -0.46 -7.04 -7.05
C LEU A 219 -1.63 -6.08 -7.03
N VAL A 220 -1.46 -4.94 -6.36
CA VAL A 220 -2.45 -3.86 -6.26
C VAL A 220 -1.70 -2.53 -6.24
N ASP A 221 -2.11 -1.60 -7.09
CA ASP A 221 -1.71 -0.19 -7.09
C ASP A 221 -2.98 0.63 -7.24
N GLY A 222 -3.61 0.98 -6.12
CA GLY A 222 -4.86 1.73 -6.12
C GLY A 222 -4.83 2.84 -5.08
N ASN A 223 -5.89 3.65 -5.07
CA ASN A 223 -5.90 4.92 -4.37
C ASN A 223 -5.85 4.86 -2.84
N LEU A 224 -6.27 3.76 -2.22
CA LEU A 224 -6.27 3.57 -0.76
C LEU A 224 -5.36 2.43 -0.29
N MET A 225 -4.87 1.57 -1.20
CA MET A 225 -4.07 0.42 -0.84
C MET A 225 -3.13 0.01 -1.98
N VAL A 226 -1.88 -0.23 -1.61
CA VAL A 226 -0.89 -0.87 -2.48
C VAL A 226 -0.43 -2.20 -1.90
N ARG A 227 -0.17 -3.17 -2.78
CA ARG A 227 0.30 -4.50 -2.38
C ARG A 227 1.32 -5.04 -3.37
N VAL A 228 2.44 -5.55 -2.86
CA VAL A 228 3.48 -6.23 -3.65
C VAL A 228 3.81 -7.61 -3.11
N GLY A 229 4.15 -8.51 -4.03
CA GLY A 229 4.71 -9.82 -3.75
C GLY A 229 6.19 -9.88 -4.08
N LEU A 230 6.98 -10.53 -3.21
CA LEU A 230 8.40 -10.80 -3.41
C LEU A 230 8.70 -12.26 -3.07
N VAL A 231 9.34 -12.97 -4.00
CA VAL A 231 9.85 -14.33 -3.77
C VAL A 231 11.37 -14.29 -3.89
N SER A 232 12.05 -14.77 -2.87
CA SER A 232 13.51 -14.85 -2.83
C SER A 232 13.96 -16.18 -2.25
N THR A 233 15.24 -16.49 -2.40
CA THR A 233 15.81 -17.76 -1.99
C THR A 233 17.27 -17.59 -1.61
N SER A 234 17.79 -18.55 -0.87
CA SER A 234 19.23 -18.66 -0.64
C SER A 234 19.97 -18.98 -1.93
N LYS A 235 21.28 -18.73 -1.92
CA LYS A 235 22.13 -18.85 -3.11
C LYS A 235 21.99 -20.19 -3.84
N GLU A 236 21.92 -21.31 -3.10
CA GLU A 236 21.80 -22.66 -3.67
C GLU A 236 20.36 -23.21 -3.68
N GLY A 237 19.38 -22.36 -3.38
CA GLY A 237 17.96 -22.68 -3.44
C GLY A 237 17.48 -23.65 -2.36
N GLU A 238 18.13 -23.66 -1.19
CA GLU A 238 17.78 -24.53 -0.07
C GLU A 238 16.54 -24.04 0.68
N VAL A 239 16.38 -22.73 0.82
CA VAL A 239 15.22 -22.10 1.48
C VAL A 239 14.63 -21.05 0.57
N ARG A 240 13.30 -20.96 0.53
CA ARG A 240 12.53 -19.94 -0.17
C ARG A 240 11.74 -19.10 0.82
N THR A 241 11.70 -17.80 0.57
CA THR A 241 10.82 -16.86 1.26
C THR A 241 9.88 -16.21 0.26
N THR A 242 8.59 -16.29 0.56
CA THR A 242 7.53 -15.57 -0.16
C THR A 242 6.91 -14.57 0.80
N SER A 243 6.95 -13.29 0.43
CA SER A 243 6.41 -12.20 1.24
C SER A 243 5.42 -11.38 0.45
N PHE A 244 4.33 -11.00 1.11
CA PHE A 244 3.38 -10.00 0.61
C PHE A 244 3.39 -8.79 1.54
N TYR A 245 3.61 -7.63 0.97
CA TYR A 245 3.64 -6.36 1.69
C TYR A 245 2.43 -5.53 1.28
N THR A 246 1.59 -5.19 2.25
CA THR A 246 0.38 -4.39 2.03
C THR A 246 0.48 -3.11 2.83
N TYR A 247 0.31 -1.98 2.15
CA TYR A 247 0.17 -0.68 2.77
C TYR A 247 -1.22 -0.13 2.48
N TYR A 248 -1.93 0.28 3.53
CA TYR A 248 -3.19 0.99 3.42
C TYR A 248 -2.93 2.47 3.70
N TYR A 249 -3.59 3.34 2.93
CA TYR A 249 -3.68 4.76 3.21
C TYR A 249 -4.09 4.96 4.66
N SER A 250 -3.32 5.78 5.37
CA SER A 250 -3.60 6.11 6.76
C SER A 250 -3.45 7.62 6.93
N PRO A 251 -4.54 8.37 7.10
CA PRO A 251 -4.44 9.82 7.32
C PRO A 251 -3.78 10.19 8.66
N ASP A 252 -3.59 9.23 9.57
CA ASP A 252 -2.95 9.45 10.87
C ASP A 252 -1.41 9.50 10.75
N GLU A 253 -0.73 10.01 11.78
CA GLU A 253 0.75 10.11 11.76
C GLU A 253 1.45 8.74 11.74
N GLU A 254 0.84 7.72 12.34
CA GLU A 254 1.46 6.39 12.48
C GLU A 254 1.20 5.53 11.24
N LYS A 255 2.21 5.38 10.41
CA LYS A 255 2.15 4.54 9.20
C LYS A 255 2.52 3.08 9.52
N ARG A 256 1.70 2.14 9.03
CA ARG A 256 1.87 0.70 9.25
C ARG A 256 1.91 -0.06 7.93
N LEU A 257 2.96 -0.84 7.74
CA LEU A 257 3.07 -1.82 6.67
C LEU A 257 2.73 -3.20 7.23
N ILE A 258 1.79 -3.90 6.60
CA ILE A 258 1.42 -5.26 6.98
C ILE A 258 2.20 -6.23 6.09
N VAL A 259 2.80 -7.25 6.70
CA VAL A 259 3.62 -8.23 5.98
C VAL A 259 3.13 -9.64 6.30
N SER A 260 2.83 -10.40 5.25
CA SER A 260 2.56 -11.84 5.34
C SER A 260 3.77 -12.58 4.76
N VAL A 261 4.40 -13.43 5.56
CA VAL A 261 5.65 -14.11 5.21
C VAL A 261 5.47 -15.62 5.30
N HIS A 262 5.97 -16.33 4.30
CA HIS A 262 6.05 -17.78 4.28
C HIS A 262 7.48 -18.22 3.94
N HIS A 263 8.07 -19.01 4.82
CA HIS A 263 9.36 -19.65 4.60
C HIS A 263 9.17 -21.13 4.31
N GLU A 264 9.84 -21.62 3.28
CA GLU A 264 9.78 -23.01 2.84
C GLU A 264 11.20 -23.58 2.74
N VAL A 265 11.49 -24.63 3.52
CA VAL A 265 12.76 -25.36 3.47
C VAL A 265 12.64 -26.46 2.42
N LEU A 266 13.34 -26.29 1.30
CA LEU A 266 13.27 -27.16 0.12
C LEU A 266 14.31 -28.30 0.17
N LYS A 267 15.39 -28.12 0.93
CA LYS A 267 16.47 -29.09 1.11
C LYS A 267 16.89 -29.13 2.58
N SER A 268 17.39 -30.28 3.04
CA SER A 268 17.97 -30.40 4.38
C SER A 268 19.13 -29.41 4.55
N LEU A 269 19.15 -28.73 5.71
CA LEU A 269 20.16 -27.75 6.08
C LEU A 269 21.04 -28.33 7.19
N SER A 270 22.34 -28.01 7.15
CA SER A 270 23.20 -28.17 8.32
C SER A 270 23.30 -26.81 9.00
N ILE A 271 22.91 -26.74 10.27
CA ILE A 271 23.13 -25.54 11.08
C ILE A 271 24.34 -25.83 11.96
N ASN A 272 25.36 -24.99 11.85
CA ASN A 272 26.52 -25.05 12.72
C ASN A 272 26.49 -23.80 13.61
N GLY A 273 26.80 -23.90 14.89
CA GLY A 273 26.82 -22.72 15.77
C GLY A 273 26.18 -22.97 17.13
N ILE A 274 25.71 -21.87 17.74
CA ILE A 274 25.01 -21.87 19.03
C ILE A 274 23.56 -22.31 18.77
N VAL A 275 23.10 -23.34 19.46
CA VAL A 275 21.77 -23.96 19.26
C VAL A 275 20.64 -22.94 19.46
N GLU A 276 20.86 -21.94 20.31
CA GLU A 276 19.92 -20.84 20.56
C GLU A 276 19.76 -19.88 19.37
N GLU A 277 20.60 -19.97 18.34
CA GLU A 277 20.57 -19.16 17.11
C GLU A 277 20.19 -20.00 15.86
N ASP A 278 19.46 -21.11 16.05
CA ASP A 278 19.06 -22.12 15.04
C ASP A 278 18.12 -21.62 13.90
N GLY A 279 18.20 -20.35 13.55
CA GLY A 279 17.50 -19.72 12.44
C GLY A 279 16.78 -18.45 12.86
N MET A 280 17.02 -17.36 12.13
CA MET A 280 16.35 -16.09 12.35
C MET A 280 15.26 -15.90 11.29
N TYR A 281 13.99 -15.87 11.72
CA TYR A 281 12.84 -15.75 10.83
C TYR A 281 12.53 -14.30 10.47
N VAL A 282 12.67 -13.39 11.45
CA VAL A 282 12.41 -11.95 11.30
C VAL A 282 13.34 -11.20 12.26
N TYR A 283 13.84 -10.04 11.84
CA TYR A 283 14.49 -9.10 12.77
C TYR A 283 14.11 -7.65 12.48
N LEU A 284 14.17 -6.83 13.52
CA LEU A 284 13.93 -5.39 13.46
C LEU A 284 15.18 -4.64 13.96
N LEU A 285 15.66 -3.71 13.16
CA LEU A 285 16.80 -2.84 13.45
C LEU A 285 16.34 -1.38 13.42
N THR A 286 16.65 -0.62 14.46
CA THR A 286 16.50 0.84 14.41
C THR A 286 17.78 1.46 13.87
N VAL A 287 17.65 2.25 12.81
CA VAL A 287 18.78 2.89 12.16
C VAL A 287 18.68 4.39 12.40
N LYS A 288 19.79 5.01 12.80
CA LYS A 288 19.87 6.46 12.91
C LYS A 288 21.12 6.95 12.20
N GLY A 289 20.95 7.47 10.98
CA GLY A 289 21.99 8.24 10.31
C GLY A 289 22.33 9.49 11.13
N ARG A 290 23.60 9.67 11.51
CA ARG A 290 24.05 10.84 12.31
C ARG A 290 24.90 11.84 11.53
N SER A 291 25.10 11.66 10.22
CA SER A 291 25.99 12.54 9.46
C SER A 291 25.24 13.32 8.37
N ALA A 292 25.41 14.65 8.39
CA ALA A 292 25.05 15.55 7.29
C ALA A 292 26.24 15.77 6.33
N SER A 293 27.35 15.05 6.53
CA SER A 293 28.65 15.38 5.96
C SER A 293 29.50 14.14 5.65
N ILE A 294 28.92 13.11 5.02
CA ILE A 294 29.71 12.17 4.21
C ILE A 294 29.17 12.17 2.79
#